data_AF-A0A933MQ71-F1
#
_entry.id   AF-A0A933MQ71-F1
#
_cell.length_a   1.000
_cell.length_b   1.000
_cell.length_c   1.000
_cell.angle_alpha   90.00
_cell.angle_beta   90.00
_cell.angle_gamma   90.00
#
_symmetry.space_group_name_H-M   'P 1'
#
loop_
_entity.id
_entity.type
_entity.pdbx_description
1 polymer ?
#
loop_
_entity_poly.entity_id
_entity_poly.type
_entity_poly.pdbx_seq_one_letter_code
_entity_poly.pdbx_strand_id
1 'polypeptide(L)' 'MAKILIVDDEKDLGCVLCSILKLEGHETALALDGYEAIESIKKEHYDLIFMDIRLPGING' A
#
# COMPACT_ATOMS: atom_id res chain seq x y z
N MET A 1 -16.58 3.14 2.23
CA MET A 1 -15.32 3.57 1.61
C MET A 1 -14.21 3.19 2.57
N ALA A 2 -13.29 2.33 2.15
CA ALA A 2 -12.15 1.91 2.97
C ALA A 2 -10.89 2.65 2.53
N LYS A 3 -9.95 2.84 3.45
CA LYS A 3 -8.62 3.38 3.19
C LYS A 3 -7.59 2.26 3.19
N ILE A 4 -6.94 2.06 2.05
CA ILE A 4 -6.12 0.88 1.78
C ILE A 4 -4.67 1.31 1.51
N LEU A 5 -3.73 0.69 2.22
CA LEU A 5 -2.30 0.86 1.94
C LEU A 5 -1.82 -0.30 1.07
N ILE A 6 -1.19 0.01 -0.06
CA ILE A 6 -0.48 -0.96 -0.89
C ILE A 6 1.00 -0.83 -0.58
N VAL A 7 1.69 -1.94 -0.33
CA VAL A 7 3.13 -2.01 -0.06
C VAL A 7 3.75 -2.95 -1.09
N ASP A 8 4.44 -2.38 -2.06
CA ASP A 8 4.97 -3.09 -3.23
C ASP A 8 6.16 -2.30 -3.79
N ASP A 9 7.32 -2.94 -3.97
CA ASP A 9 8.52 -2.30 -4.52
C ASP A 9 8.43 -2.09 -6.04
N GLU A 10 7.50 -2.77 -6.73
CA GLU A 10 7.16 -2.55 -8.13
C GLU A 10 6.14 -1.41 -8.27
N LYS A 11 6.63 -0.17 -8.30
CA LYS A 11 5.81 1.05 -8.39
C LYS A 11 4.69 1.00 -9.44
N ASP A 12 4.97 0.49 -10.64
CA ASP A 12 3.99 0.46 -11.73
C ASP A 12 2.83 -0.50 -11.41
N LEU A 13 3.14 -1.67 -10.84
CA LEU A 13 2.14 -2.65 -10.40
C LEU A 13 1.31 -2.10 -9.23
N GLY A 14 1.97 -1.51 -8.24
CA GLY A 14 1.33 -0.85 -7.11
C GLY A 14 0.38 0.28 -7.55
N CYS A 15 0.78 1.09 -8.54
CA CYS A 15 -0.06 2.16 -9.10
C CYS A 15 -1.29 1.62 -9.85
N VAL A 16 -1.16 0.50 -10.57
CA VAL A 16 -2.29 -0.17 -11.23
C VAL A 16 -3.31 -0.64 -10.18
N LEU A 17 -2.86 -1.32 -9.13
CA LEU A 17 -3.74 -1.76 -8.05
C LEU A 17 -4.44 -0.59 -7.34
N CYS A 18 -3.68 0.47 -7.04
CA CYS A 18 -4.23 1.70 -6.47
C CYS A 18 -5.34 2.30 -7.36
N SER A 19 -5.13 2.31 -8.67
CA SER A 19 -6.09 2.87 -9.64
C SER A 19 -7.37 2.05 -9.69
N ILE A 20 -7.27 0.72 -9.69
CA ILE A 20 -8.43 -0.19 -9.66
C ILE A 20 -9.26 0.04 -8.39
N LEU A 21 -8.62 0.05 -7.21
CA LEU A 21 -9.31 0.26 -5.94
C LEU A 21 -9.93 1.65 -5.81
N LYS A 22 -9.28 2.69 -6.38
CA LYS A 22 -9.85 4.04 -6.46
C LYS A 22 -11.10 4.08 -7.34
N LEU A 23 -11.14 3.34 -8.46
CA LEU A 23 -12.32 3.23 -9.32
C LEU A 23 -13.50 2.57 -8.59
N GLU A 24 -13.24 1.62 -7.69
CA GLU A 24 -14.24 1.00 -6.81
C GLU A 24 -14.67 1.91 -5.63
N GLY A 25 -14.17 3.14 -5.57
CA GLY A 25 -14.53 4.13 -4.56
C GLY A 25 -13.82 3.94 -3.22
N HIS A 26 -12.58 3.43 -3.23
CA HIS A 26 -11.70 3.37 -2.06
C HIS A 26 -10.65 4.47 -2.08
N GLU A 27 -10.15 4.85 -0.90
CA GLU A 27 -8.94 5.66 -0.80
C GLU A 27 -7.73 4.73 -0.80
N THR A 28 -6.69 5.08 -1.56
CA THR A 28 -5.46 4.27 -1.60
C THR A 28 -4.20 5.10 -1.47
N ALA A 29 -3.22 4.53 -0.76
CA ALA A 29 -1.84 5.01 -0.67
C ALA A 29 -0.89 3.89 -1.10
N LEU A 30 0.26 4.26 -1.66
CA LEU A 30 1.31 3.33 -2.07
C LEU A 30 2.58 3.62 -1.27
N ALA A 31 3.16 2.59 -0.68
CA ALA A 31 4.49 2.57 -0.08
C ALA A 31 5.38 1.63 -0.89
N LEU A 32 6.60 2.05 -1.20
CA LEU A 32 7.54 1.28 -2.04
C LEU A 32 8.47 0.38 -1.23
N ASP A 33 8.43 0.49 0.09
CA ASP A 33 9.14 -0.40 1.00
C ASP A 33 8.44 -0.48 2.37
N GLY A 34 8.91 -1.41 3.21
CA GLY A 34 8.36 -1.61 4.55
C GLY A 34 8.55 -0.42 5.50
N TYR A 35 9.57 0.41 5.32
CA TYR A 35 9.79 1.59 6.17
C TYR A 35 8.78 2.69 5.85
N GLU A 36 8.55 2.97 4.57
CA GLU A 36 7.49 3.88 4.11
C GLU A 36 6.11 3.41 4.58
N ALA A 37 5.85 2.11 4.54
CA ALA A 37 4.61 1.52 5.05
C ALA A 37 4.44 1.78 6.56
N ILE A 38 5.47 1.50 7.36
CA ILE A 38 5.45 1.73 8.82
C ILE A 38 5.22 3.22 9.12
N GLU A 39 5.91 4.12 8.43
CA GLU A 39 5.73 5.57 8.63
C GLU A 39 4.33 6.03 8.21
N SER A 40 3.75 5.43 7.17
CA SER A 40 2.38 5.71 6.73
C SER A 40 1.35 5.27 7.78
N ILE A 41 1.50 4.05 8.33
CA ILE A 41 0.61 3.48 9.34
C ILE A 41 0.66 4.26 10.66
N LYS A 42 1.83 4.84 11.02
CA LYS A 42 1.96 5.69 12.21
C LYS A 42 1.23 7.03 12.06
N LYS A 43 1.16 7.57 10.84
CA LYS A 43 0.57 8.89 10.56
C LYS A 43 -0.94 8.81 10.41
N GLU A 44 -1.44 7.73 9.80
CA GLU A 44 -2.84 7.60 9.41
C GLU A 44 -3.35 6.18 9.62
N HIS A 45 -4.66 6.05 9.86
CA HIS A 45 -5.30 4.76 9.99
C HIS A 45 -5.66 4.19 8.61
N TYR A 46 -5.39 2.90 8.41
CA TYR A 46 -5.77 2.12 7.24
C TYR A 46 -6.66 0.96 7.65
N ASP A 47 -7.71 0.68 6.87
CA ASP A 47 -8.64 -0.42 7.11
C ASP A 47 -8.11 -1.76 6.59
N LEU A 48 -7.23 -1.71 5.59
CA LEU A 48 -6.63 -2.86 4.93
C LEU A 48 -5.22 -2.52 4.42
N ILE A 49 -4.32 -3.50 4.47
CA ILE A 49 -2.99 -3.41 3.89
C ILE A 49 -2.81 -4.56 2.89
N PHE A 50 -2.49 -4.23 1.64
CA PHE A 50 -1.99 -5.18 0.65
C PHE A 50 -0.47 -5.13 0.66
N MET A 51 0.18 -6.19 1.13
CA MET A 51 1.64 -6.24 1.25
C MET A 51 2.21 -7.33 0.36
N ASP A 52 3.21 -6.99 -0.46
CA ASP A 52 3.97 -8.00 -1.20
C ASP A 52 4.87 -8.79 -0.23
N ILE A 53 4.77 -10.12 -0.34
CA ILE A 53 5.57 -11.07 0.42
C ILE A 53 7.04 -11.07 -0.01
N ARG A 54 7.35 -10.58 -1.21
CA ARG A 54 8.72 -10.54 -1.76
C ARG A 54 9.45 -9.22 -1.49
N LEU A 55 8.92 -8.36 -0.64
CA LEU A 55 9.56 -7.10 -0.28
C LEU A 55 10.99 -7.32 0.25
N PRO A 56 12.01 -6.69 -0.36
CA PRO A 56 13.38 -6.77 0.12
C PRO A 56 13.56 -5.95 1.42
N GLY A 57 14.37 -6.47 2.35
CA GLY A 57 14.81 -5.75 3.54
C GLY A 57 14.00 -6.06 4.80
N ILE A 58 12.77 -5.56 4.89
CA ILE A 58 11.83 -5.93 5.96
C ILE A 58 10.93 -7.03 5.42
N ASN A 59 10.97 -8.20 6.05
CA ASN A 59 10.00 -9.25 5.75
C ASN A 59 8.60 -8.71 6.09
N GLY A 60 7.70 -8.72 5.12
CA GLY A 60 6.27 -8.46 5.32
C GLY A 60 5.62 -9.47 6.27
#